data_AF-A0A060UNG0-F1
#
_entry.id   AF-A0A060UNG0-F1
#
_cell.length_a   1.000
_cell.length_b   1.000
_cell.length_c   1.000
_cell.angle_alpha   90.00
_cell.angle_beta   90.00
_cell.angle_gamma   90.00
#
_symmetry.space_group_name_H-M   'P 1'
#
loop_
_entity.id
_entity.type
_entity.pdbx_description
1 polymer ?
#
loop_
_entity_poly.entity_id
_entity_poly.type
_entity_poly.pdbx_seq_one_letter_code
_entity_poly.pdbx_strand_id
1 'polypeptide(L)' 'MVYSMKSPLALYRAFSAANVPDDIARNAAYAVSADLEAMIDQLVTELESRSPQTHKFGNLWRSPDVGG' A
#
# COMPACT_ATOMS: atom_id res chain seq x y z
N MET A 1 -4.66 -7.59 0.44
CA MET A 1 -4.64 -6.92 1.76
C MET A 1 -4.65 -5.43 1.48
N VAL A 2 -5.81 -4.78 1.59
CA VAL A 2 -5.93 -3.35 1.32
C VAL A 2 -5.20 -2.65 2.46
N TYR A 3 -4.01 -2.12 2.18
CA TYR A 3 -3.35 -1.21 3.09
C TYR A 3 -4.29 0.00 3.20
N SER A 4 -5.10 0.05 4.26
CA SER A 4 -5.89 1.22 4.60
C SER A 4 -4.92 2.31 5.01
N MET A 5 -4.26 2.92 4.02
CA MET A 5 -3.49 4.13 4.21
C MET A 5 -4.43 5.13 4.84
N LYS A 6 -4.03 5.69 5.99
CA LYS A 6 -4.79 6.78 6.58
C LYS A 6 -4.83 7.88 5.53
N SER A 7 -6.03 8.15 5.00
CA SER A 7 -6.27 9.26 4.08
C SER A 7 -5.61 10.53 4.66
N PRO A 8 -5.02 11.41 3.83
CA PRO A 8 -4.49 12.69 4.30
C PRO A 8 -5.48 13.45 5.19
N LEU A 9 -6.79 13.29 4.95
CA LEU A 9 -7.85 13.85 5.78
C LEU A 9 -7.87 13.30 7.22
N ALA A 10 -7.59 12.01 7.40
CA ALA A 10 -7.53 11.38 8.73
C ALA A 10 -6.30 11.86 9.51
N LEU A 11 -5.14 12.00 8.85
CA LEU A 11 -3.94 12.57 9.45
C LEU A 11 -4.13 14.04 9.80
N TYR A 12 -4.72 14.81 8.89
CA TYR A 12 -5.07 16.20 9.11
C TYR A 12 -5.98 16.35 10.35
N ARG A 13 -7.07 15.58 10.45
CA ARG A 13 -7.96 15.59 11.62
C ARG A 13 -7.22 15.24 12.91
N ALA A 14 -6.25 14.32 12.88
CA ALA A 14 -5.45 13.98 14.03
C ALA A 14 -4.51 15.12 14.46
N PHE A 15 -3.86 15.80 13.50
CA PHE A 15 -3.03 16.97 13.77
C PHE A 15 -3.85 18.16 14.29
N SER A 16 -5.01 18.43 13.70
CA SER A 16 -5.93 19.45 14.21
C SER A 16 -6.40 19.14 15.63
N ALA A 17 -6.71 17.88 15.95
CA ALA A 17 -7.09 17.46 17.31
C ALA A 17 -5.93 17.62 18.32
N ALA A 18 -4.68 17.63 17.85
CA ALA A 18 -3.49 17.90 18.63
C ALA A 18 -3.13 19.39 18.71
N ASN A 19 -4.03 20.30 18.30
CA ASN A 19 -3.82 21.75 18.25
C ASN A 19 -2.66 22.20 17.35
N VAL A 20 -2.33 21.43 16.31
CA VAL A 20 -1.39 21.88 15.27
C VAL A 20 -2.09 22.96 14.41
N PRO A 21 -1.43 24.10 14.12
CA PRO A 21 -1.95 25.11 13.21
C PRO A 21 -2.38 24.54 11.85
N ASP A 22 -3.47 25.05 11.28
CA ASP A 22 -4.13 24.50 10.08
C ASP A 22 -3.18 24.31 8.89
N ASP A 23 -2.36 25.31 8.62
CA ASP A 23 -1.36 25.33 7.55
C ASP A 23 -0.29 24.26 7.76
N ILE A 24 0.17 24.09 9.00
CA ILE A 24 1.16 23.06 9.38
C ILE A 24 0.52 21.68 9.34
N ALA A 25 -0.69 21.52 9.88
CA ALA A 25 -1.42 20.25 9.94
C ALA A 25 -1.70 19.72 8.53
N ARG A 26 -2.11 20.59 7.61
CA ARG A 26 -2.35 20.23 6.21
C ARG A 26 -1.06 19.80 5.53
N ASN A 27 0.00 20.60 5.63
CA ASN A 27 1.28 20.29 5.00
C ASN A 27 1.89 18.99 5.55
N ALA A 28 1.83 18.80 6.87
CA ALA A 28 2.30 17.59 7.53
C ALA A 28 1.49 16.35 7.11
N ALA A 29 0.16 16.47 7.01
CA ALA A 29 -0.68 15.36 6.57
C ALA A 29 -0.35 14.90 5.15
N TYR A 30 -0.15 15.84 4.23
CA TYR A 30 0.26 15.50 2.85
C TYR A 30 1.67 14.90 2.80
N ALA A 31 2.63 15.48 3.50
CA ALA A 31 4.01 14.98 3.51
C ALA A 31 4.09 13.54 4.07
N VAL A 32 3.42 13.28 5.20
CA VAL A 32 3.41 11.95 5.83
C VAL A 32 2.69 10.92 4.95
N SER A 33 1.59 11.30 4.29
CA SER A 33 0.92 10.41 3.34
C SER A 33 1.81 10.04 2.16
N ALA A 34 2.53 11.01 1.57
CA ALA A 34 3.41 10.77 0.43
C ALA A 34 4.64 9.92 0.81
N ASP A 35 5.23 10.16 1.97
CA ASP A 35 6.37 9.37 2.46
C ASP A 35 5.96 7.91 2.75
N LEU A 36 4.79 7.70 3.36
CA LEU A 36 4.25 6.37 3.60
C LEU A 36 3.97 5.61 2.29
N GLU A 37 3.42 6.28 1.29
CA GLU A 37 3.18 5.71 -0.04
C GLU A 37 4.51 5.28 -0.69
N ALA A 38 5.52 6.15 -0.67
CA ALA A 38 6.85 5.82 -1.20
C ALA A 38 7.51 4.64 -0.46
N MET A 39 7.37 4.54 0.87
CA MET A 39 7.89 3.42 1.64
C MET A 39 7.20 2.10 1.29
N ILE A 40 5.88 2.11 1.06
CA ILE A 40 5.13 0.92 0.65
C ILE A 40 5.55 0.50 -0.75
N ASP A 41 5.67 1.44 -1.69
CA ASP A 41 6.11 1.14 -3.06
C ASP A 41 7.52 0.54 -3.10
N GLN A 42 8.44 1.08 -2.28
CA GLN A 42 9.78 0.50 -2.12
C GLN A 42 9.72 -0.92 -1.56
N LEU A 43 8.90 -1.16 -0.53
CA LEU A 43 8.74 -2.48 0.06
C LEU A 43 8.15 -3.49 -0.94
N VAL A 44 7.15 -3.09 -1.72
CA VAL A 44 6.55 -3.92 -2.77
C VAL A 44 7.59 -4.25 -3.84
N THR A 45 8.33 -3.25 -4.31
CA THR A 45 9.41 -3.43 -5.29
C THR A 45 10.50 -4.37 -4.77
N GLU A 46 10.87 -4.24 -3.49
CA GLU A 46 11.85 -5.12 -2.85
C GLU A 46 11.32 -6.56 -2.71
N LEU A 47 10.05 -6.74 -2.38
CA LEU A 47 9.41 -8.06 -2.30
C LEU A 47 9.33 -8.74 -3.68
N GLU A 48 8.96 -8.01 -4.72
CA GLU A 48 8.91 -8.52 -6.10
C GLU A 48 10.30 -8.85 -6.65
N SER A 49 11.32 -8.07 -6.31
CA SER A 49 12.70 -8.34 -6.75
C SER A 49 13.33 -9.53 -6.02
N ARG A 50 12.99 -9.77 -4.74
CA ARG A 50 13.49 -10.90 -3.94
C ARG A 50 12.72 -12.19 -4.15
N SER A 51 11.44 -12.08 -4.51
CA SER A 51 10.62 -13.21 -4.91
C SER A 51 10.00 -12.85 -6.26
N PRO A 52 10.74 -13.02 -7.38
CA PRO A 52 10.11 -13.08 -8.68
C PRO A 52 9.21 -14.31 -8.60
N GLN A 53 7.95 -14.11 -8.20
CA GLN A 53 6.98 -15.19 -8.13
C GLN A 53 6.88 -15.72 -9.55
N THR A 54 7.62 -16.79 -9.78
CA THR A 54 7.26 -17.91 -10.62
C THR A 54 5.87 -17.71 -11.21
N HIS A 55 5.84 -17.29 -12.47
CA HIS A 55 4.75 -17.54 -13.42
C HIS A 55 4.52 -19.07 -13.56
N LYS A 56 4.31 -19.80 -12.47
CA LYS A 56 4.09 -21.25 -12.41
C LYS A 56 2.83 -21.62 -11.63
N PHE A 57 1.91 -20.68 -11.42
CA PHE A 57 0.52 -21.05 -11.07
C PHE A 57 -0.36 -21.33 -12.30
N GLY A 58 0.17 -21.24 -13.52
CA GLY A 58 -0.57 -21.52 -14.75
C GLY A 58 -0.95 -22.99 -14.99
N ASN A 59 -0.36 -23.94 -14.26
CA ASN A 59 -0.50 -25.37 -14.55
C ASN A 59 -1.16 -26.20 -13.42
N LEU A 60 -1.59 -25.59 -12.32
CA LEU A 60 -2.26 -26.32 -11.23
C LEU A 60 -3.78 -26.38 -11.37
N TRP A 61 -4.36 -25.69 -12.36
CA TRP A 61 -5.82 -25.66 -12.60
C TRP A 61 -6.25 -26.26 -13.94
N ARG A 62 -5.31 -26.81 -14.74
CA ARG A 62 -5.69 -27.60 -15.91
C ARG A 62 -5.98 -29.01 -15.40
N SER A 63 -7.24 -29.25 -15.04
CA SER A 63 -7.77 -30.59 -14.74
C SER A 63 -7.22 -31.61 -15.75
N PRO A 64 -6.87 -32.84 -15.34
CA PRO A 64 -6.86 -33.92 -16.30
C PRO A 64 -8.30 -34.06 -16.81
N ASP A 65 -8.51 -33.79 -18.10
CA ASP A 65 -9.69 -34.22 -18.83
C ASP A 65 -9.76 -35.75 -18.66
N VAL A 66 -10.59 -36.20 -17.72
CA VAL A 66 -11.02 -37.59 -17.60
C VAL A 66 -12.42 -37.62 -18.20
N GLY A 67 -12.53 -38.10 -19.44
CA GLY A 67 -13.78 -38.62 -20.00
C GLY A 67 -14.16 -38.06 -21.36
N GLY A 68 -13.96 -38.90 -22.39
CA GLY A 68 -14.47 -38.75 -23.75
C GLY A 68 -14.01 -39.90 -24.63
#